data_AF-A0AAD1WGG1-F1
#
_entry.id   AF-A0AAD1WGG1-F1
#
_cell.length_a   1.000
_cell.length_b   1.000
_cell.length_c   1.000
_cell.angle_alpha   90.00
_cell.angle_beta   90.00
_cell.angle_gamma   90.00
#
_symmetry.space_group_name_H-M   'P 1'
#
loop_
_entity.id
_entity.type
_entity.pdbx_description
1 polymer ?
#
loop_
_entity_poly.entity_id
_entity_poly.type
_entity_poly.pdbx_seq_one_letter_code
_entity_poly.pdbx_strand_id
1 'polypeptide(L)'
;MFLCYCLHLNVKCSPCFSMFSTGIFPLVVLTHQTHRNVARAQSLFRDMGVEQIFTIENYTPEDHVKTQGRHEKVLNILNEVIKDVTFRMTAQQNPVMKLRERMQYMFKYVNERELRIREEVKELEKVMQLNLMAMAVKKAKTESEIEREQDEDTNKKRDA
;
A
#
# COMPACT_ATOMS: atom_id res chain seq x y z
N MET A 1 21.34 7.15 -10.93
CA MET A 1 21.38 5.85 -10.22
C MET A 1 20.81 6.10 -8.84
N PHE A 2 19.62 5.58 -8.55
CA PHE A 2 18.93 5.81 -7.28
C PHE A 2 19.43 4.80 -6.26
N LEU A 3 20.23 5.24 -5.28
CA LEU A 3 20.57 4.41 -4.13
C LEU A 3 19.37 4.40 -3.18
N CYS A 4 18.40 3.57 -3.53
CA CYS A 4 17.32 3.18 -2.64
C CYS A 4 17.80 1.94 -1.89
N TYR A 5 18.21 2.08 -0.61
CA TYR A 5 18.32 0.93 0.29
C TYR A 5 16.90 0.51 0.73
N CYS A 6 16.07 0.13 -0.25
CA CYS A 6 14.92 -0.71 0.00
C CYS A 6 15.33 -2.13 -0.38
N LEU A 7 15.49 -2.98 0.64
CA LEU A 7 15.55 -4.42 0.44
C LEU A 7 14.46 -4.82 -0.56
N HIS A 8 14.89 -5.49 -1.63
CA HIS A 8 14.04 -6.03 -2.70
C HIS A 8 12.96 -6.94 -2.10
N LEU A 9 11.77 -6.39 -1.87
CA LEU A 9 10.55 -7.15 -1.73
C LEU A 9 9.51 -6.47 -2.61
N ASN A 10 9.14 -7.16 -3.71
CA ASN A 10 8.10 -6.80 -4.66
C ASN A 10 6.71 -6.82 -4.01
N VAL A 11 6.50 -5.97 -3.02
CA VAL A 11 5.22 -5.78 -2.35
C VAL A 11 4.88 -4.31 -2.53
N LYS A 12 3.66 -4.01 -3.01
CA LYS A 12 3.07 -2.67 -2.90
C LYS A 12 2.88 -2.35 -1.42
N CYS A 13 3.98 -2.03 -0.75
CA CYS A 13 3.98 -1.57 0.62
C CYS A 13 3.71 -0.07 0.58
N SER A 14 2.61 0.37 1.19
CA SER A 14 2.52 1.74 1.65
C SER A 14 3.59 1.96 2.73
N PRO A 15 4.46 2.97 2.66
CA PRO A 15 5.35 3.38 3.75
C PRO A 15 4.69 3.55 5.12
N CYS A 16 3.38 3.82 5.20
CA CYS A 16 2.63 3.76 6.45
C CYS A 16 2.84 2.40 7.17
N PHE A 17 2.95 1.32 6.40
CA PHE A 17 3.23 -0.02 6.92
C PHE A 17 4.69 -0.18 7.37
N SER A 18 5.67 0.44 6.72
CA SER A 18 7.09 0.32 7.12
C SER A 18 7.35 1.05 8.43
N MET A 19 6.75 2.23 8.64
CA MET A 19 6.87 2.98 9.90
C MET A 19 6.31 2.17 11.08
N PHE A 20 5.13 1.57 10.90
CA PHE A 20 4.47 0.77 11.93
C PHE A 20 5.17 -0.58 12.22
N SER A 21 5.77 -1.21 11.19
CA SER A 21 6.39 -2.55 11.31
C SER A 21 7.87 -2.52 11.67
N THR A 22 8.64 -1.53 11.22
CA THR A 22 10.10 -1.48 11.41
C THR A 22 10.53 -0.42 12.42
N GLY A 23 9.68 0.57 12.72
CA GLY A 23 10.07 1.75 13.49
C GLY A 23 11.18 2.56 12.81
N ILE A 24 11.38 2.36 11.50
CA ILE A 24 12.33 3.08 10.67
C ILE A 24 11.54 4.18 9.95
N PHE A 25 11.99 5.42 10.12
CA PHE A 25 11.49 6.57 9.37
C PHE A 25 12.25 6.63 8.04
N PRO A 26 11.63 6.24 6.92
CA PRO A 26 12.33 6.25 5.64
C PRO A 26 12.65 7.70 5.28
N LEU A 27 13.94 7.96 5.06
CA LEU A 27 14.43 9.22 4.54
C LEU A 27 14.83 9.03 3.09
N VAL A 28 14.38 9.94 2.23
CA VAL A 28 14.71 9.91 0.80
C VAL A 28 15.56 11.11 0.44
N VAL A 29 16.72 10.85 -0.18
CA VAL A 29 17.56 11.88 -0.80
C VAL A 29 17.42 11.78 -2.31
N LEU A 30 16.82 12.79 -2.92
CA LEU A 30 16.72 12.95 -4.36
C LEU A 30 17.93 13.70 -4.87
N THR A 31 18.74 13.02 -5.67
CA THR A 31 19.88 13.62 -6.35
C THR A 31 19.45 14.16 -7.72
N HIS A 32 20.09 15.24 -8.20
CA HIS A 32 19.70 16.03 -9.39
C HIS A 32 18.47 16.95 -9.21
N GLN A 33 18.55 17.88 -8.26
CA GLN A 33 17.53 18.91 -8.00
C GLN A 33 17.05 19.68 -9.26
N THR A 34 17.90 19.82 -10.28
CA THR A 34 17.64 20.57 -11.52
C THR A 34 16.88 19.78 -12.61
N HIS A 35 16.59 18.49 -12.40
CA HIS A 35 15.89 17.68 -13.40
C HIS A 35 14.37 17.90 -13.35
N ARG A 36 13.70 17.97 -14.52
CA ARG A 36 12.26 18.30 -14.67
C ARG A 36 11.26 17.36 -13.95
N ASN A 37 11.72 16.30 -13.28
CA ASN A 37 10.86 15.30 -12.64
C ASN A 37 10.94 15.26 -11.10
N VAL A 38 11.69 16.17 -10.47
CA VAL A 38 11.85 16.15 -9.00
C VAL A 38 10.51 16.34 -8.28
N ALA A 39 9.65 17.26 -8.74
CA ALA A 39 8.33 17.47 -8.14
C ALA A 39 7.45 16.22 -8.21
N ARG A 40 7.48 15.51 -9.35
CA ARG A 40 6.74 14.25 -9.53
C ARG A 40 7.28 13.15 -8.62
N ALA A 41 8.61 13.04 -8.48
CA ALA A 41 9.23 12.09 -7.57
C ALA A 41 8.88 12.40 -6.11
N GLN A 42 8.94 13.67 -5.71
CA GLN A 42 8.54 14.11 -4.37
C GLN A 42 7.08 13.76 -4.06
N SER A 43 6.15 14.06 -4.98
CA SER A 43 4.75 13.68 -4.83
C SER A 43 4.61 12.18 -4.62
N LEU A 44 5.26 11.38 -5.46
CA LEU A 44 5.20 9.93 -5.36
C LEU A 44 5.71 9.42 -4.00
N PHE A 45 6.83 9.94 -3.50
CA PHE A 45 7.35 9.54 -2.19
C PHE A 45 6.45 9.99 -1.03
N ARG A 46 5.83 11.18 -1.12
CA ARG A 46 4.84 11.64 -0.14
C ARG A 46 3.58 10.78 -0.16
N ASP A 47 3.05 10.46 -1.33
CA ASP A 47 1.87 9.61 -1.50
C ASP A 47 2.10 8.19 -0.97
N MET A 48 3.36 7.75 -1.01
CA MET A 48 3.75 6.50 -0.37
C MET A 48 3.80 6.67 1.17
N GLY A 49 4.10 7.85 1.73
CA GLY A 49 4.14 8.09 3.18
C GLY A 49 5.55 8.35 3.72
N VAL A 50 6.46 8.79 2.85
CA VAL A 50 7.78 9.30 3.25
C VAL A 50 7.61 10.71 3.79
N GLU A 51 7.97 10.91 5.06
CA GLU A 51 7.84 12.21 5.73
C GLU A 51 9.00 13.16 5.39
N GLN A 52 10.21 12.62 5.25
CA GLN A 52 11.42 13.40 4.98
C GLN A 52 11.99 13.12 3.60
N ILE A 53 11.90 14.14 2.72
CA ILE A 53 12.43 14.09 1.37
C ILE A 53 13.36 15.29 1.18
N PHE A 54 14.64 15.00 0.98
CA PHE A 54 15.66 16.00 0.73
C PHE A 54 16.04 16.02 -0.75
N THR A 55 16.36 17.20 -1.27
CA THR A 55 16.82 17.36 -2.65
C THR A 55 18.23 17.94 -2.65
N ILE A 56 19.15 17.27 -3.34
CA ILE A 56 20.55 17.68 -3.42
C ILE A 56 20.98 17.64 -4.89
N GLU A 57 21.82 18.59 -5.30
CA GLU A 57 22.53 18.49 -6.58
C GLU A 57 23.66 17.46 -6.48
N ASN A 58 24.01 16.80 -7.59
CA ASN A 58 25.17 15.93 -7.59
C ASN A 58 26.43 16.75 -7.36
N TYR A 59 27.30 16.24 -6.48
CA TYR A 59 28.68 16.68 -6.40
C TYR A 59 29.45 16.04 -7.54
N THR A 60 30.08 16.83 -8.38
CA THR A 60 31.14 16.37 -9.26
C THR A 60 32.50 16.61 -8.59
N PRO A 61 33.56 15.88 -8.96
CA PRO A 61 34.90 16.08 -8.41
C PRO A 61 35.41 17.53 -8.57
N GLU A 62 34.91 18.26 -9.58
CA GLU A 62 35.26 19.65 -9.85
C GLU A 62 34.59 20.65 -8.89
N ASP A 63 33.54 20.24 -8.17
CA ASP A 63 32.75 21.10 -7.28
C ASP A 63 33.44 21.37 -5.92
N HIS A 64 34.52 20.65 -5.61
CA HIS A 64 35.16 20.64 -4.28
C HIS A 64 35.90 21.94 -3.91
N VAL A 65 36.25 22.79 -4.89
CA VAL A 65 37.15 23.95 -4.64
C VAL A 65 36.46 25.31 -4.81
N LYS A 66 35.37 25.41 -5.60
CA LYS A 66 34.84 26.72 -6.04
C LYS A 66 33.45 27.11 -5.51
N THR A 67 32.72 26.19 -4.88
CA THR A 67 31.34 26.45 -4.41
C THR A 67 31.22 26.33 -2.91
N GLN A 68 31.65 27.39 -2.20
CA GLN A 68 31.33 27.58 -0.77
C GLN A 68 29.81 27.50 -0.56
N GLY A 69 29.37 26.77 0.47
CA GLY A 69 27.94 26.64 0.83
C GLY A 69 27.20 25.42 0.27
N ARG A 70 27.68 24.73 -0.78
CA ARG A 70 26.97 23.53 -1.30
C ARG A 70 26.88 22.40 -0.26
N HIS A 71 27.95 22.20 0.50
CA HIS A 71 28.04 21.21 1.58
C HIS A 71 27.08 21.50 2.74
N GLU A 72 26.64 22.75 2.93
CA GLU A 72 25.69 23.10 3.98
C GLU A 72 24.36 22.37 3.82
N LYS A 73 23.88 22.14 2.59
CA LYS A 73 22.67 21.34 2.37
C LYS A 73 22.84 19.92 2.91
N VAL A 74 23.98 19.28 2.65
CA VAL A 74 24.25 17.92 3.15
C VAL A 74 24.37 17.93 4.67
N LEU A 75 25.09 18.90 5.24
CA LEU A 75 25.25 19.03 6.68
C LEU A 75 23.92 19.31 7.40
N ASN A 76 23.05 20.14 6.81
CA ASN A 76 21.71 20.42 7.33
C ASN A 76 20.84 19.17 7.31
N ILE A 77 20.91 18.37 6.25
CA ILE A 77 20.21 17.08 6.20
C ILE A 77 20.68 16.18 7.34
N LEU A 78 21.99 16.01 7.50
CA LEU A 78 22.53 15.20 8.59
C LEU A 78 22.09 15.72 9.97
N ASN A 79 22.08 17.04 10.16
CA ASN A 79 21.64 17.65 11.40
C ASN A 79 20.16 17.39 11.70
N GLU A 80 19.27 17.54 10.70
CA GLU A 80 17.85 17.24 10.84
C GLU A 80 17.63 15.76 11.19
N VAL A 81 18.32 14.84 10.50
CA VAL A 81 18.24 13.41 10.80
C VAL A 81 18.67 13.11 12.23
N ILE A 82 19.78 13.69 12.67
CA ILE A 82 20.34 13.43 14.00
C ILE A 82 19.39 13.93 15.10
N LYS A 83 18.67 15.03 14.89
CA LYS A 83 17.66 15.54 15.85
C LYS A 83 16.53 14.54 16.09
N ASP A 84 16.11 13.84 15.05
CA ASP A 84 15.03 12.86 15.13
C ASP A 84 15.50 11.49 15.67
N VAL A 85 16.80 11.23 15.64
CA VAL A 85 17.39 10.07 16.32
C VAL A 85 17.40 10.33 17.82
N THR A 86 16.33 9.90 18.50
CA THR A 86 16.37 9.74 19.96
C THR A 86 17.32 8.60 20.31
N PHE A 87 18.58 8.93 20.60
CA PHE A 87 19.53 8.00 21.21
C PHE A 87 19.01 7.58 22.59
N ARG A 88 18.18 6.53 22.63
CA ARG A 88 17.76 5.89 23.88
C ARG A 88 18.92 5.04 24.41
N MET A 89 19.93 5.71 24.97
CA MET A 89 21.05 5.06 25.67
C MET A 89 20.65 4.39 27.00
N THR A 90 19.40 4.57 27.44
CA THR A 90 18.93 4.16 28.77
C THR A 90 18.78 2.65 28.96
N ALA A 91 18.84 1.85 27.90
CA ALA A 91 18.89 0.39 28.02
C ALA A 91 19.74 -0.20 26.90
N GLN A 92 20.68 -1.09 27.25
CA GLN A 92 21.43 -1.90 26.30
C GLN A 92 20.46 -2.86 25.60
N GLN A 93 19.79 -2.37 24.56
CA GLN A 93 18.87 -3.18 23.77
C GLN A 93 19.67 -3.96 22.75
N ASN A 94 19.45 -5.28 22.68
CA ASN A 94 20.01 -6.08 21.62
C ASN A 94 19.24 -5.77 20.31
N PRO A 95 19.86 -5.10 19.33
CA PRO A 95 19.17 -4.68 18.10
C PRO A 95 18.66 -5.88 17.29
N VAL A 96 19.33 -7.03 17.37
CA VAL A 96 18.94 -8.26 16.68
C VAL A 96 17.64 -8.83 17.26
N MET A 97 17.49 -8.79 18.59
CA MET A 97 16.27 -9.26 19.26
C MET A 97 15.08 -8.36 18.92
N LYS A 98 15.26 -7.04 18.96
CA LYS A 98 14.19 -6.10 18.56
C LYS A 98 13.79 -6.24 17.10
N LEU A 99 14.75 -6.47 16.21
CA LEU A 99 14.45 -6.74 14.81
C LEU A 99 13.63 -8.03 14.68
N ARG A 100 14.01 -9.10 15.39
CA ARG A 100 13.27 -10.36 15.39
C ARG A 100 11.84 -10.21 15.88
N GLU A 101 11.62 -9.50 16.99
CA GLU A 101 10.28 -9.22 17.54
C GLU A 101 9.42 -8.45 16.53
N ARG A 102 9.99 -7.43 15.89
CA ARG A 102 9.31 -6.65 14.85
C ARG A 102 8.95 -7.50 13.63
N MET A 103 9.87 -8.35 13.17
CA MET A 103 9.59 -9.26 12.05
C MET A 103 8.48 -10.26 12.39
N GLN A 104 8.49 -10.84 13.60
CA GLN A 104 7.44 -11.74 14.06
C GLN A 104 6.07 -11.05 14.09
N TYR A 105 6.01 -9.83 14.62
CA TYR A 105 4.80 -9.03 14.61
C TYR A 105 4.30 -8.75 13.18
N MET A 106 5.22 -8.37 12.28
CA MET A 106 4.89 -8.11 10.88
C MET A 106 4.31 -9.34 10.18
N PHE A 107 4.94 -10.51 10.33
CA PHE A 107 4.42 -11.76 9.76
C PHE A 107 3.04 -12.10 10.29
N LYS A 108 2.83 -11.94 11.60
CA LYS A 108 1.52 -12.15 12.22
C LYS A 108 0.46 -11.21 11.62
N TYR A 109 0.77 -9.92 11.51
CA TYR A 109 -0.14 -8.94 10.93
C TYR A 109 -0.50 -9.25 9.48
N VAL A 110 0.50 -9.58 8.64
CA VAL A 110 0.28 -9.92 7.23
C VAL A 110 -0.62 -11.14 7.12
N ASN A 111 -0.33 -12.19 7.90
CA ASN A 111 -1.14 -13.40 7.91
C ASN A 111 -2.58 -13.15 8.37
N GLU A 112 -2.78 -12.39 9.44
CA GLU A 112 -4.12 -12.00 9.92
C GLU A 112 -4.89 -11.18 8.88
N ARG A 113 -4.20 -10.28 8.17
CA ARG A 113 -4.80 -9.50 7.08
C ARG A 113 -5.23 -10.40 5.91
N GLU A 114 -4.38 -11.34 5.51
CA GLU A 114 -4.71 -12.29 4.44
C GLU A 114 -5.89 -13.19 4.81
N LEU A 115 -5.97 -13.62 6.08
CA LEU A 115 -7.10 -14.40 6.58
C LEU A 115 -8.42 -13.61 6.51
N ARG A 116 -8.44 -12.35 6.96
CA ARG A 116 -9.62 -11.49 6.87
C ARG A 116 -10.10 -11.31 5.42
N ILE A 117 -9.17 -11.01 4.51
CA ILE A 117 -9.50 -10.85 3.08
C ILE A 117 -10.08 -12.16 2.52
N ARG A 118 -9.51 -13.31 2.86
CA ARG A 118 -10.01 -14.61 2.40
C ARG A 118 -11.41 -14.90 2.93
N GLU A 119 -11.72 -14.52 4.17
CA GLU A 119 -13.06 -14.67 4.75
C GLU A 119 -14.07 -13.75 4.06
N GLU A 120 -13.74 -12.48 3.86
CA GLU A 120 -14.58 -11.52 3.14
C GLU A 120 -14.92 -11.99 1.71
N VAL A 121 -13.92 -12.51 0.99
CA VAL A 121 -14.12 -13.06 -0.36
C VAL A 121 -15.08 -14.26 -0.34
N LYS A 122 -14.92 -15.18 0.62
CA LYS A 122 -15.82 -16.34 0.76
C LYS A 122 -17.25 -15.92 1.06
N GLU A 123 -17.45 -14.93 1.94
CA GLU A 123 -18.79 -14.43 2.24
C GLU A 123 -19.42 -13.73 1.02
N LEU A 124 -18.63 -12.96 0.27
CA LEU A 124 -19.09 -12.34 -0.97
C LEU A 124 -19.52 -13.39 -2.01
N GLU A 125 -18.74 -14.47 -2.17
CA GLU A 125 -19.08 -15.59 -3.06
C GLU A 125 -20.40 -16.27 -2.67
N LYS A 126 -20.61 -16.52 -1.37
CA LYS A 126 -21.88 -17.09 -0.86
C LYS A 126 -23.07 -16.17 -1.16
N VAL A 127 -22.93 -14.88 -0.89
CA VAL A 127 -23.99 -13.89 -1.17
C VAL A 127 -24.29 -13.84 -2.67
N MET A 128 -23.26 -13.88 -3.52
CA MET A 128 -23.43 -13.89 -4.97
C MET A 128 -24.17 -15.16 -5.43
N GLN A 129 -23.82 -16.34 -4.91
CA GLN A 129 -24.51 -17.59 -5.21
C GLN A 129 -25.98 -17.58 -4.77
N LEU A 130 -26.27 -17.09 -3.56
CA LEU A 130 -27.64 -16.95 -3.07
C LEU A 130 -28.47 -16.01 -3.94
N ASN A 131 -27.90 -14.87 -4.34
CA ASN A 131 -28.56 -13.93 -5.24
C ASN A 131 -28.86 -14.56 -6.61
N LEU A 132 -27.93 -15.33 -7.17
CA LEU A 132 -28.14 -16.05 -8.43
C LEU A 132 -29.25 -17.10 -8.32
N MET A 133 -29.27 -17.89 -7.24
CA MET A 133 -30.34 -18.86 -7.00
C MET A 133 -31.70 -18.16 -6.83
N ALA A 134 -31.76 -17.05 -6.08
CA ALA A 134 -32.99 -16.29 -5.90
C ALA A 134 -33.51 -15.71 -7.22
N MET A 135 -32.62 -15.23 -8.11
CA MET A 135 -33.00 -14.78 -9.44
C MET A 135 -33.53 -15.92 -10.31
N ALA A 136 -32.90 -17.09 -10.28
CA ALA A 136 -33.35 -18.27 -11.02
C ALA A 136 -34.74 -18.74 -10.54
N VAL A 137 -34.98 -18.77 -9.23
CA VAL A 137 -36.29 -19.14 -8.65
C VAL A 137 -37.37 -18.15 -9.06
N LYS A 138 -37.08 -16.83 -8.99
CA LYS A 138 -38.03 -15.81 -9.45
C LYS A 138 -38.36 -15.96 -10.93
N LYS A 139 -37.34 -16.21 -11.76
CA LYS A 139 -37.51 -16.41 -13.21
C LYS A 139 -38.38 -17.64 -13.52
N ALA A 140 -38.08 -18.78 -12.90
CA ALA A 140 -38.88 -20.00 -13.08
C ALA A 140 -40.34 -19.81 -12.64
N LYS A 141 -40.57 -19.06 -11.56
CA LYS A 141 -41.93 -18.74 -11.10
C LYS A 141 -42.70 -17.91 -12.12
N THR A 142 -42.09 -16.84 -12.65
CA THR A 142 -42.71 -16.03 -13.72
C THR A 142 -42.96 -16.83 -14.99
N GLU A 143 -42.05 -17.72 -15.39
CA GLU A 143 -42.25 -18.58 -16.57
C GLU A 143 -43.43 -19.53 -16.37
N SER A 144 -43.54 -20.14 -15.19
CA SER A 144 -44.68 -21.02 -14.87
C SER A 144 -46.03 -20.30 -14.76
N GLU A 145 -46.02 -19.02 -14.35
CA GLU A 145 -47.24 -18.20 -14.32
C GLU A 145 -47.68 -17.86 -15.76
N ILE A 146 -46.74 -17.52 -16.64
CA ILE A 146 -47.00 -17.26 -18.06
C ILE A 146 -47.56 -18.52 -18.77
N GLU A 147 -47.00 -19.70 -18.49
CA GLU A 147 -47.49 -20.96 -19.08
C GLU A 147 -48.94 -21.26 -18.67
N ARG A 148 -49.30 -21.05 -17.39
CA ARG A 148 -50.68 -21.25 -16.92
C ARG A 148 -51.67 -20.30 -17.58
N GLU A 149 -51.30 -19.03 -17.76
CA GLU A 149 -52.15 -18.06 -18.45
C GLU A 149 -52.38 -18.44 -19.93
N GLN A 150 -51.35 -18.96 -20.61
CA GLN A 150 -51.48 -19.44 -22.00
C GLN A 150 -52.37 -20.70 -22.11
N ASP A 151 -52.28 -21.62 -21.16
CA ASP A 151 -53.13 -22.81 -21.12
C ASP A 151 -54.61 -22.46 -20.84
N GLU A 152 -54.88 -21.48 -19.97
CA GLU A 152 -56.24 -21.00 -19.70
C GLU A 152 -56.86 -20.31 -20.94
N ASP A 153 -56.08 -19.49 -21.65
CA ASP A 153 -56.54 -18.80 -22.86
C ASP A 153 -56.77 -19.77 -24.04
N THR A 154 -55.99 -20.84 -24.14
CA THR A 154 -56.18 -21.86 -25.18
C THR A 154 -57.39 -22.76 -24.90
N ASN A 155 -57.68 -23.10 -23.65
CA ASN A 155 -58.90 -23.84 -23.30
C ASN A 155 -60.16 -23.02 -23.55
N LYS A 156 -60.20 -21.73 -23.16
CA LYS A 156 -61.35 -20.85 -23.42
C LYS A 156 -61.68 -20.68 -24.91
N LYS A 157 -60.68 -20.77 -25.80
CA LYS A 157 -60.88 -20.72 -27.27
C LYS A 157 -61.41 -22.02 -27.88
N ARG A 158 -61.31 -23.15 -27.18
CA ARG A 158 -61.86 -24.44 -27.65
C ARG A 158 -63.34 -24.62 -27.30
N ASP A 159 -63.80 -23.96 -26.25
CA ASP A 159 -65.16 -24.05 -25.73
C ASP A 159 -66.11 -22.96 -26.29
N ALA A 160 -65.62 -22.10 -27.18
CA ALA A 160 -66.35 -21.02 -27.86
C ALA A 160 -66.55 -21.32 -29.35
#